data_AF-A0A9D5M921-F1
#
_entry.id   AF-A0A9D5M921-F1
#
_cell.length_a   1.000
_cell.length_b   1.000
_cell.length_c   1.000
_cell.angle_alpha   90.00
_cell.angle_beta   90.00
_cell.angle_gamma   90.00
#
_symmetry.space_group_name_H-M   'P 1'
#
loop_
_entity.id
_entity.type
_entity.pdbx_description
1 polymer ?
#
loop_
_entity_poly.entity_id
_entity_poly.type
_entity_poly.pdbx_seq_one_letter_code
_entity_poly.pdbx_strand_id
1 'polypeptide(L)'
;MEIFKIVAVGVVSAVLIVYLKHLNSELTMPLTVCCGILILLMTVSYVEEFLSVFSNIASISGIDGSVLKIILKIIALSYLIEFSTTLIEDFGLKSIADKVVFGGKILILILSAPIIENLITTVVGLL
;
A
#
# COMPACT_ATOMS: atom_id res chain seq x y z
N MET A 1 -3.94 -19.80 6.36
CA MET A 1 -5.39 -19.79 6.66
C MET A 1 -6.01 -18.40 6.55
N GLU A 2 -5.28 -17.31 6.85
CA GLU A 2 -5.79 -15.94 6.74
C GLU A 2 -6.15 -15.51 5.29
N ILE A 3 -5.42 -15.97 4.26
CA ILE A 3 -5.77 -15.68 2.85
C ILE A 3 -7.17 -16.21 2.44
N PHE A 4 -7.58 -17.36 2.99
CA PHE A 4 -8.93 -17.89 2.78
C PHE A 4 -9.99 -16.97 3.38
N LYS A 5 -9.70 -16.34 4.54
CA LYS A 5 -10.62 -15.37 5.16
C LYS A 5 -10.76 -14.12 4.29
N ILE A 6 -9.65 -13.60 3.75
CA ILE A 6 -9.67 -12.43 2.86
C ILE A 6 -10.52 -12.72 1.61
N VAL A 7 -10.30 -13.88 0.98
CA VAL A 7 -11.07 -14.30 -0.21
C VAL A 7 -12.55 -14.48 0.13
N ALA A 8 -12.86 -15.14 1.26
CA ALA A 8 -14.24 -15.35 1.69
C ALA A 8 -14.97 -14.03 1.96
N VAL A 9 -14.32 -13.10 2.66
CA VAL A 9 -14.84 -11.75 2.89
C VAL A 9 -15.09 -11.04 1.56
N GLY A 10 -14.12 -11.07 0.63
CA GLY A 10 -14.28 -10.45 -0.68
C GLY A 10 -15.49 -10.97 -1.46
N VAL A 11 -15.70 -12.29 -1.48
CA VAL A 11 -16.86 -12.90 -2.16
C VAL A 11 -18.17 -12.53 -1.48
N VAL A 12 -18.23 -12.58 -0.14
CA VAL A 12 -19.43 -12.22 0.63
C VAL A 12 -19.77 -10.74 0.44
N SER A 13 -18.77 -9.86 0.50
CA SER A 13 -18.91 -8.44 0.23
C SER A 13 -19.46 -8.18 -1.18
N ALA A 14 -18.92 -8.85 -2.20
CA ALA A 14 -19.40 -8.70 -3.58
C ALA A 14 -20.88 -9.09 -3.73
N VAL A 15 -21.30 -10.21 -3.15
CA VAL A 15 -22.70 -10.65 -3.18
C VAL A 15 -23.62 -9.65 -2.46
N LEU A 16 -23.22 -9.18 -1.27
CA LEU A 16 -23.96 -8.17 -0.51
C LEU A 16 -24.11 -6.86 -1.29
N ILE A 17 -23.03 -6.36 -1.89
CA ILE A 17 -23.02 -5.12 -2.68
C ILE A 17 -23.96 -5.23 -3.88
N VAL A 18 -23.92 -6.35 -4.62
CA VAL A 18 -24.82 -6.58 -5.77
C VAL A 18 -26.27 -6.64 -5.34
N TYR A 19 -26.57 -7.34 -4.25
CA TYR A 19 -27.93 -7.42 -3.72
C TYR A 19 -28.45 -6.06 -3.21
N LEU A 20 -27.61 -5.32 -2.48
CA LEU A 20 -27.97 -4.00 -1.93
C LEU A 20 -28.20 -2.98 -3.04
N LYS A 21 -27.47 -3.07 -4.15
CA LYS A 21 -27.65 -2.21 -5.33
C LYS A 21 -29.06 -2.33 -5.93
N HIS A 22 -29.71 -3.48 -5.79
CA HIS A 22 -31.12 -3.68 -6.19
C HIS A 22 -32.13 -3.09 -5.20
N LEU A 23 -31.80 -3.02 -3.91
CA LEU A 23 -32.71 -2.54 -2.86
C LEU A 23 -32.57 -1.03 -2.62
N ASN A 24 -31.35 -0.56 -2.39
CA ASN A 24 -31.00 0.83 -2.08
C ASN A 24 -29.60 1.15 -2.62
N SER A 25 -29.53 1.78 -3.79
CA SER A 25 -28.25 2.13 -4.44
C SER A 25 -27.39 3.08 -3.59
N GLU A 26 -28.01 3.94 -2.78
CA GLU A 26 -27.32 4.92 -1.92
C GLU A 26 -26.42 4.26 -0.86
N LEU A 27 -26.78 3.08 -0.36
CA LEU A 27 -25.99 2.36 0.66
C LEU A 27 -24.91 1.46 0.06
N THR A 28 -24.86 1.32 -1.27
CA THR A 28 -23.86 0.48 -1.94
C THR A 28 -22.46 1.11 -1.79
N MET A 29 -22.37 2.43 -1.87
CA MET A 29 -21.11 3.17 -1.83
C MET A 29 -20.41 3.07 -0.46
N PRO A 30 -21.07 3.35 0.68
CA PRO A 30 -20.46 3.19 2.00
C PRO A 30 -20.08 1.74 2.30
N LEU A 31 -20.87 0.78 1.83
CA LEU A 31 -20.59 -0.65 2.06
C LEU A 31 -19.32 -1.10 1.32
N THR A 32 -19.15 -0.73 0.05
CA THR A 32 -17.93 -1.04 -0.72
C THR A 32 -16.67 -0.56 0.02
N VAL A 33 -16.72 0.64 0.58
CA VAL A 33 -15.58 1.27 1.27
C VAL A 33 -15.31 0.58 2.59
N CYS A 34 -16.35 0.30 3.38
CA CYS A 34 -16.20 -0.49 4.61
C CYS A 34 -15.59 -1.86 4.33
N CYS A 35 -16.04 -2.55 3.28
CA CYS A 35 -15.48 -3.85 2.88
C CYS A 35 -14.02 -3.73 2.43
N GLY A 36 -13.69 -2.71 1.62
CA GLY A 36 -12.32 -2.44 1.21
C GLY A 36 -11.40 -2.20 2.41
N ILE A 37 -11.80 -1.33 3.35
CA ILE A 37 -11.03 -1.03 4.57
C ILE A 37 -10.86 -2.29 5.42
N LEU A 38 -11.90 -3.12 5.54
CA LEU A 38 -11.84 -4.37 6.30
C LEU A 38 -10.82 -5.33 5.68
N ILE A 39 -10.83 -5.48 4.36
CA ILE A 39 -9.84 -6.30 3.62
C ILE A 39 -8.43 -5.75 3.83
N LEU A 40 -8.24 -4.43 3.78
CA LEU A 40 -6.94 -3.80 4.04
C LEU A 40 -6.44 -4.11 5.46
N LEU A 41 -7.29 -3.97 6.49
CA LEU A 41 -6.89 -4.25 7.87
C LEU A 41 -6.48 -5.71 8.06
N MET A 42 -7.11 -6.65 7.36
CA MET A 42 -6.73 -8.05 7.37
C MET A 42 -5.35 -8.30 6.73
N THR A 43 -4.93 -7.45 5.78
CA THR A 43 -3.63 -7.60 5.10
C THR A 43 -2.46 -6.92 5.80
N VAL A 44 -2.70 -5.99 6.74
CA VAL A 44 -1.64 -5.26 7.47
C VAL A 44 -0.63 -6.19 8.15
N SER A 45 -1.11 -7.26 8.80
CA SER A 45 -0.26 -8.22 9.51
C SER A 45 0.77 -8.91 8.59
N TYR A 46 0.40 -9.17 7.33
CA TYR A 46 1.31 -9.74 6.34
C TYR A 46 2.39 -8.78 5.88
N VAL A 47 2.06 -7.48 5.85
CA VAL A 47 3.04 -6.43 5.54
C VAL A 47 4.08 -6.38 6.67
N GLU A 48 3.66 -6.44 7.93
CA GLU A 48 4.59 -6.47 9.07
C GLU A 48 5.49 -7.72 9.06
N GLU A 49 4.93 -8.89 8.79
CA GLU A 49 5.69 -10.14 8.68
C GLU A 49 6.72 -10.05 7.55
N PHE A 50 6.32 -9.56 6.38
CA PHE A 50 7.23 -9.32 5.26
C PHE A 50 8.36 -8.36 5.66
N LEU A 51 8.05 -7.21 6.27
CA LEU A 51 9.04 -6.23 6.74
C LEU A 51 10.04 -6.85 7.74
N SER A 52 9.59 -7.76 8.60
CA SER A 52 10.44 -8.42 9.61
C SER A 52 11.51 -9.32 8.98
N VAL A 53 11.20 -10.01 7.87
CA VAL A 53 12.14 -10.87 7.14
C VAL A 53 13.33 -10.03 6.63
N PHE A 54 13.05 -8.88 6.03
CA PHE A 54 14.11 -7.99 5.54
C PHE A 54 14.90 -7.35 6.67
N SER A 55 14.27 -7.03 7.81
CA SER A 55 14.98 -6.55 9.00
C SER A 55 15.98 -7.60 9.51
N ASN A 56 15.57 -8.87 9.54
CA ASN A 56 16.46 -9.97 9.92
C ASN A 56 17.60 -10.14 8.91
N ILE A 57 17.32 -10.10 7.61
CA ILE A 57 18.37 -10.18 6.58
C ILE A 57 19.38 -9.03 6.72
N ALA A 58 18.91 -7.79 6.93
CA ALA A 58 19.79 -6.63 7.14
C ALA A 58 20.72 -6.83 8.35
N SER A 59 20.19 -7.38 9.45
CA SER A 59 20.98 -7.63 10.67
C SER A 59 22.08 -8.69 10.49
N ILE A 60 21.86 -9.69 9.64
CA ILE A 60 22.81 -10.79 9.40
C ILE A 60 23.86 -10.40 8.36
N SER A 61 23.51 -9.51 7.41
CA SER A 61 24.34 -9.22 6.23
C SER A 61 25.39 -8.14 6.45
N GLY A 62 25.35 -7.42 7.58
CA GLY A 62 26.21 -6.25 7.82
C GLY A 62 25.93 -5.07 6.86
N ILE A 63 24.83 -5.14 6.10
CA ILE A 63 24.37 -4.08 5.20
C ILE A 63 23.87 -2.91 6.06
N ASP A 64 24.20 -1.68 5.66
CA ASP A 64 23.61 -0.48 6.26
C ASP A 64 22.09 -0.54 6.08
N GLY A 65 21.39 -0.96 7.15
CA GLY A 65 19.96 -1.23 7.13
C GLY A 65 19.10 0.00 6.79
N SER A 66 19.70 1.18 6.71
CA SER A 66 19.08 2.43 6.28
C SER A 66 18.51 2.34 4.86
N VAL A 67 19.28 1.87 3.87
CA VAL A 67 18.85 1.81 2.46
C VAL A 67 17.71 0.80 2.28
N LEU A 68 17.85 -0.38 2.88
CA LEU A 68 16.84 -1.43 2.83
C LEU A 68 15.54 -0.97 3.51
N LYS A 69 15.63 -0.25 4.63
CA LYS A 69 14.47 0.37 5.29
C LYS A 69 13.79 1.44 4.42
N ILE A 70 14.54 2.21 3.64
CA ILE A 70 13.98 3.19 2.70
C ILE A 70 13.22 2.48 1.57
N ILE A 71 13.80 1.43 0.97
CA ILE A 71 13.15 0.65 -0.09
C ILE A 71 11.82 0.08 0.41
N LEU A 72 11.81 -0.53 1.60
CA LEU A 72 10.59 -1.06 2.21
C LEU A 72 9.53 0.01 2.46
N LYS A 73 9.93 1.20 2.93
CA LYS A 73 9.01 2.33 3.10
C LYS A 73 8.38 2.77 1.79
N ILE A 74 9.16 2.80 0.70
CA ILE A 74 8.65 3.16 -0.63
C ILE A 74 7.61 2.13 -1.11
N ILE A 75 7.89 0.83 -0.95
CA ILE A 75 6.97 -0.26 -1.32
C ILE A 75 5.67 -0.18 -0.50
N ALA A 76 5.78 -0.01 0.82
CA ALA A 76 4.60 0.12 1.68
C ALA A 76 3.75 1.34 1.30
N LEU A 77 4.42 2.48 1.04
CA LEU A 77 3.75 3.71 0.63
C LEU A 77 3.04 3.55 -0.71
N SER A 78 3.63 2.88 -1.71
CA SER A 78 3.00 2.69 -3.02
C SER A 78 1.70 1.90 -2.92
N TYR A 79 1.68 0.82 -2.13
CA TYR A 79 0.46 0.04 -1.91
C TYR A 79 -0.63 0.83 -1.19
N LEU A 80 -0.28 1.66 -0.20
CA LEU A 80 -1.25 2.51 0.48
C LEU A 80 -1.81 3.59 -0.44
N ILE A 81 -0.98 4.20 -1.29
CA ILE A 81 -1.43 5.17 -2.29
C ILE A 81 -2.41 4.49 -3.25
N GLU A 82 -2.03 3.35 -3.83
CA GLU A 82 -2.84 2.61 -4.79
C GLU A 82 -4.21 2.25 -4.20
N PHE A 83 -4.23 1.65 -3.01
CA PHE A 83 -5.46 1.31 -2.32
C PHE A 83 -6.34 2.53 -2.04
N SER A 84 -5.75 3.62 -1.53
CA SER A 84 -6.49 4.86 -1.27
C SER A 84 -7.09 5.43 -2.54
N THR A 85 -6.36 5.36 -3.66
CA THR A 85 -6.82 5.90 -4.93
C THR A 85 -7.95 5.09 -5.53
N THR A 86 -7.87 3.76 -5.48
CA THR A 86 -8.98 2.90 -5.91
C THR A 86 -10.25 3.19 -5.10
N LEU A 87 -10.14 3.33 -3.78
CA LEU A 87 -11.31 3.68 -2.94
C LEU A 87 -11.91 5.04 -3.32
N ILE A 88 -11.08 6.06 -3.53
CA ILE A 88 -11.55 7.40 -3.92
C ILE A 88 -12.18 7.38 -5.33
N GLU A 89 -11.63 6.57 -6.25
CA GLU A 89 -12.20 6.36 -7.57
C GLU A 89 -13.53 5.62 -7.52
N ASP A 90 -13.71 4.67 -6.59
CA ASP A 90 -14.99 4.00 -6.38
C ASP A 90 -16.08 5.01 -6.03
N PHE A 91 -15.76 6.10 -5.31
CA PHE A 91 -16.69 7.23 -5.04
C PHE A 91 -16.97 8.11 -6.26
N GLY A 92 -16.37 7.84 -7.42
CA GLY A 92 -16.42 8.69 -8.61
C GLY A 92 -15.54 9.94 -8.51
N LEU A 93 -14.68 10.06 -7.50
CA LEU A 93 -13.87 11.25 -7.22
C LEU A 93 -12.48 11.19 -7.85
N LYS A 94 -12.40 10.87 -9.15
CA LYS A 94 -11.13 10.65 -9.86
C LYS A 94 -10.13 11.81 -9.73
N SER A 95 -10.59 13.06 -9.79
CA SER A 95 -9.71 14.23 -9.64
C SER A 95 -9.01 14.28 -8.26
N ILE A 96 -9.64 13.77 -7.20
CA ILE A 96 -9.02 13.67 -5.88
C ILE A 96 -8.04 12.50 -5.86
N ALA A 97 -8.40 11.35 -6.45
CA ALA A 97 -7.50 10.22 -6.58
C ALA A 97 -6.20 10.61 -7.30
N ASP A 98 -6.29 11.31 -8.43
CA ASP A 98 -5.13 11.80 -9.18
C ASP A 98 -4.21 12.69 -8.33
N LYS A 99 -4.78 13.54 -7.45
CA LYS A 99 -4.02 14.38 -6.52
C LYS A 99 -3.33 13.56 -5.43
N VAL A 100 -3.97 12.50 -4.93
CA VAL A 100 -3.37 11.57 -3.96
C VAL A 100 -2.20 10.82 -4.60
N VAL A 101 -2.36 10.31 -5.83
CA VAL A 101 -1.25 9.70 -6.60
C VAL A 101 -0.10 10.68 -6.75
N PHE A 102 -0.39 11.92 -7.13
CA PHE A 102 0.61 12.95 -7.33
C PHE A 102 1.40 13.25 -6.04
N GLY A 103 0.72 13.47 -4.92
CA GLY A 103 1.36 13.66 -3.61
C GLY A 103 2.20 12.45 -3.21
N GLY A 104 1.71 11.24 -3.47
CA GLY A 104 2.42 10.00 -3.24
C GLY A 104 3.73 9.89 -4.04
N LYS A 105 3.70 10.26 -5.33
CA LYS A 105 4.91 10.31 -6.18
C LYS A 105 5.96 11.28 -5.64
N ILE A 106 5.54 12.44 -5.14
CA ILE A 106 6.46 13.42 -4.52
C ILE A 106 7.12 12.82 -3.27
N LEU A 107 6.35 12.14 -2.41
CA LEU A 107 6.90 11.50 -1.21
C LEU A 107 7.91 10.40 -1.56
N ILE A 108 7.62 9.57 -2.57
CA ILE A 108 8.55 8.54 -3.05
C ILE A 108 9.84 9.19 -3.57
N LEU A 109 9.73 10.29 -4.32
CA LEU A 109 10.89 11.02 -4.84
C LEU A 109 11.78 11.55 -3.71
N ILE A 110 11.19 12.16 -2.68
CA ILE A 110 11.93 12.65 -1.50
C ILE A 110 12.61 11.49 -0.76
N LEU A 111 11.92 10.37 -0.56
CA LEU A 111 12.50 9.17 0.09
C LEU A 111 13.64 8.57 -0.73
N SER A 112 13.65 8.77 -2.05
CA SER A 112 14.70 8.25 -2.93
C SER A 112 15.99 9.08 -2.90
N ALA A 113 15.94 10.35 -2.45
CA ALA A 113 17.09 11.24 -2.37
C ALA A 113 18.33 10.66 -1.63
N PRO A 114 18.21 10.10 -0.40
CA PRO A 114 19.35 9.50 0.30
C PRO A 114 19.97 8.30 -0.44
N ILE A 115 19.18 7.54 -1.20
CA ILE A 115 19.70 6.43 -2.01
C ILE A 115 20.59 6.98 -3.13
N ILE A 116 20.15 8.05 -3.79
CA ILE A 116 20.90 8.72 -4.85
C ILE A 116 22.19 9.33 -4.29
N GLU A 117 22.12 9.99 -3.12
CA GLU A 117 23.29 10.56 -2.43
C GLU A 117 24.34 9.50 -2.09
N ASN A 118 23.91 8.37 -1.50
CA ASN A 118 24.80 7.26 -1.19
C ASN A 118 25.46 6.69 -2.44
N LEU A 119 24.70 6.55 -3.53
CA LEU A 119 25.21 6.05 -4.80
C LEU A 119 26.28 7.00 -5.38
N ILE A 120 25.99 8.30 -5.45
CA ILE A 120 26.94 9.31 -5.96
C ILE A 120 28.22 9.32 -5.12
N THR A 121 28.10 9.34 -3.79
CA THR A 121 29.25 9.36 -2.88
C THR A 121 30.12 8.11 -3.05
N THR A 122 29.49 6.93 -3.24
CA THR A 122 30.23 5.68 -3.46
C THR A 122 30.98 5.70 -4.79
N VAL A 123 30.35 6.17 -5.88
CA VAL A 123 31.01 6.25 -7.20
C VAL A 123 32.16 7.25 -7.17
N VAL A 124 31.97 8.42 -6.56
CA VAL A 124 33.03 9.44 -6.45
C VAL A 124 34.17 8.95 -5.56
N GLY A 125 33.89 8.22 -4.49
CA GLY A 125 34.93 7.66 -3.61
C GLY A 125 35.75 6.51 -4.22
N LEU A 126 35.31 5.94 -5.35
CA LEU A 126 36.03 4.92 -6.13
C LEU A 126 36.92 5.51 -7.23
N LEU A 127 36.76 6.81 -7.56
CA LEU A 127 37.57 7.57 -8.51
C LEU A 127 38.77 8.21 -7.82
#